data_AF-A0A0A5G3A1-F1
#
_entry.id   AF-A0A0A5G3A1-F1
#
_cell.length_a   1.000
_cell.length_b   1.000
_cell.length_c   1.000
_cell.angle_alpha   90.00
_cell.angle_beta   90.00
_cell.angle_gamma   90.00
#
_symmetry.space_group_name_H-M   'P 1'
#
loop_
_entity.id
_entity.type
_entity.pdbx_description
1 polymer ?
#
loop_
_entity_poly.entity_id
_entity_poly.type
_entity_poly.pdbx_seq_one_letter_code
_entity_poly.pdbx_strand_id
1 'polypeptide(L)'
;MILAMVLSVLVSSVHIPIEKAVTIEKNTLQQKEDWYDIKVEYPIMTSNEYGTYASQMNTMFHNKAKEHMEGSIQHAEVYRYLAQKRDAPLQYQYTYDITYNEKPLVSILYTHYELSSGPKDFSYHYAKTFHMQEGKELKLDDFFVPSSTFRTFLTKYVKSELNKQTDTVYFEQLESRPKFYLDKNDLVLFALPGDYVPPEEHAPHIRIPYEQLRPYLKEQYKSIFLSSMY
;
A
#
# COMPACT_ATOMS: atom_id res chain seq x y z
N MET A 1 43.99 -13.29 -46.78
CA MET A 1 43.00 -13.63 -45.75
C MET A 1 43.28 -12.79 -44.52
N ILE A 2 42.42 -11.81 -44.22
CA ILE A 2 42.55 -10.94 -43.04
C ILE A 2 41.57 -11.46 -42.00
N LEU A 3 42.09 -11.89 -40.85
CA LEU A 3 41.29 -12.39 -39.72
C LEU A 3 40.88 -11.19 -38.86
N ALA A 4 39.60 -10.83 -38.90
CA ALA A 4 39.05 -9.77 -38.05
C ALA A 4 38.80 -10.35 -36.64
N MET A 5 39.53 -9.82 -35.66
CA MET A 5 39.36 -10.14 -34.24
C MET A 5 38.24 -9.26 -33.70
N VAL A 6 37.05 -9.84 -33.48
CA VAL A 6 35.92 -9.14 -32.85
C VAL A 6 36.17 -9.11 -31.35
N LEU A 7 36.50 -7.93 -30.83
CA LEU A 7 36.63 -7.68 -29.40
C LEU A 7 35.23 -7.58 -28.79
N SER A 8 34.73 -8.65 -28.17
CA SER A 8 33.48 -8.61 -27.41
C SER A 8 33.71 -7.89 -26.08
N VAL A 9 33.23 -6.65 -25.98
CA VAL A 9 33.17 -5.96 -24.69
C VAL A 9 31.98 -6.54 -23.91
N LEU A 10 32.29 -7.37 -22.90
CA LEU A 10 31.33 -7.77 -21.88
C LEU A 10 30.96 -6.54 -21.05
N VAL A 11 29.79 -5.95 -21.32
CA VAL A 11 29.21 -4.96 -20.42
C VAL A 11 28.62 -5.72 -19.24
N SER A 12 29.40 -5.90 -18.18
CA SER A 12 28.86 -6.33 -16.89
C SER A 12 27.95 -5.22 -16.38
N SER A 13 26.64 -5.50 -16.28
CA SER A 13 25.69 -4.60 -15.62
C SER A 13 26.13 -4.39 -14.17
N VAL A 14 26.44 -3.14 -13.84
CA VAL A 14 26.72 -2.74 -12.45
C VAL A 14 25.38 -2.74 -11.73
N HIS A 15 25.10 -3.80 -10.98
CA HIS A 15 23.92 -3.83 -10.11
C HIS A 15 24.15 -2.86 -8.95
N ILE A 16 23.67 -1.62 -9.09
CA ILE A 16 23.71 -0.63 -8.01
C ILE A 16 22.75 -1.15 -6.93
N PRO A 17 23.22 -1.42 -5.70
CA PRO A 17 22.35 -1.91 -4.64
C PRO A 17 21.28 -0.86 -4.34
N ILE A 18 20.03 -1.28 -4.44
CA ILE A 18 18.87 -0.46 -4.09
C ILE A 18 18.94 -0.17 -2.59
N GLU A 19 19.08 1.11 -2.25
CA GLU A 19 19.22 1.54 -0.87
C GLU A 19 17.85 1.75 -0.22
N LYS A 20 17.65 1.17 0.97
CA LYS A 20 16.40 1.33 1.72
C LYS A 20 16.27 2.76 2.26
N ALA A 21 15.04 3.28 2.28
CA ALA A 21 14.77 4.60 2.84
C ALA A 21 14.91 4.61 4.37
N VAL A 22 14.42 3.54 5.02
CA VAL A 22 14.42 3.38 6.47
C VAL A 22 14.63 1.92 6.87
N THR A 23 15.10 1.69 8.09
CA THR A 23 14.94 0.40 8.77
C THR A 23 13.59 0.40 9.49
N ILE A 24 12.86 -0.70 9.42
CA ILE A 24 11.51 -0.81 9.97
C ILE A 24 11.46 -1.98 10.93
N GLU A 25 11.03 -1.70 12.15
CA GLU A 25 10.70 -2.69 13.16
C GLU A 25 9.20 -2.67 13.43
N LYS A 26 8.67 -3.82 13.87
CA LYS A 26 7.27 -3.94 14.24
C LYS A 26 7.09 -3.74 15.73
N ASN A 27 6.12 -2.93 16.11
CA ASN A 27 5.60 -2.87 17.47
C ASN A 27 4.13 -3.30 17.50
N THR A 28 3.61 -3.63 18.68
CA THR A 28 2.26 -4.16 18.84
C THR A 28 1.64 -3.67 20.15
N LEU A 29 0.42 -3.16 20.08
CA LEU A 29 -0.48 -3.04 21.22
C LEU A 29 -1.44 -4.22 21.19
N GLN A 30 -1.68 -4.87 22.33
CA GLN A 30 -2.63 -5.97 22.41
C GLN A 30 -3.40 -5.91 23.72
N GLN A 31 -4.70 -6.20 23.64
CA GLN A 31 -5.58 -6.36 24.79
C GLN A 31 -6.53 -7.52 24.51
N LYS A 32 -6.70 -8.40 25.49
CA LYS A 32 -7.49 -9.61 25.35
C LYS A 32 -8.27 -9.88 26.62
N GLU A 33 -9.54 -10.21 26.44
CA GLU A 33 -10.49 -10.68 27.45
C GLU A 33 -11.19 -11.94 26.92
N ASP A 34 -12.01 -12.59 27.74
CA ASP A 34 -12.76 -13.79 27.30
C ASP A 34 -13.74 -13.51 26.14
N TRP A 35 -14.15 -12.26 25.98
CA TRP A 35 -15.19 -11.86 25.03
C TRP A 35 -14.68 -10.91 23.92
N TYR A 36 -13.41 -10.50 23.94
CA TYR A 36 -12.75 -9.84 22.79
C TYR A 36 -11.24 -10.04 22.74
N ASP A 37 -10.65 -9.93 21.54
CA ASP A 37 -9.21 -9.92 21.28
C ASP A 37 -8.88 -8.78 20.31
N ILE A 38 -8.13 -7.78 20.79
CA ILE A 38 -7.75 -6.59 20.02
C ILE A 38 -6.23 -6.58 19.89
N LYS A 39 -5.75 -6.54 18.65
CA LYS A 39 -4.32 -6.46 18.31
C LYS A 39 -4.09 -5.36 17.29
N VAL A 40 -3.15 -4.46 17.60
CA VAL A 40 -2.80 -3.32 16.76
C VAL A 40 -1.30 -3.33 16.49
N GLU A 41 -0.89 -3.76 15.30
CA GLU A 41 0.50 -3.69 14.84
C GLU A 41 0.78 -2.33 14.20
N TYR A 42 1.95 -1.75 14.47
CA TYR A 42 2.37 -0.49 13.86
C TYR A 42 3.89 -0.42 13.67
N PRO A 43 4.38 0.28 12.64
CA PRO A 43 5.81 0.35 12.34
C PRO A 43 6.54 1.36 13.21
N ILE A 44 7.81 1.05 13.50
CA ILE A 44 8.82 1.97 14.03
C ILE A 44 9.92 2.10 12.98
N MET A 45 10.12 3.32 12.49
CA MET A 45 11.11 3.67 11.48
C MET A 45 12.36 4.26 12.12
N THR A 46 13.52 3.84 11.66
CA THR A 46 14.81 4.44 11.99
C THR A 46 15.57 4.77 10.71
N SER A 47 16.23 5.93 10.68
CA SER A 47 17.03 6.38 9.55
C SER A 47 18.06 7.41 10.00
N ASN A 48 19.29 7.26 9.51
CA ASN A 48 20.35 8.25 9.71
C ASN A 48 20.14 9.49 8.84
N GLU A 49 19.52 9.33 7.67
CA GLU A 49 19.31 10.41 6.69
C GLU A 49 17.99 11.16 6.95
N TYR A 50 16.94 10.43 7.32
CA TYR A 50 15.58 10.97 7.48
C TYR A 50 15.09 10.92 8.93
N GLY A 51 16.01 10.99 9.90
CA GLY A 51 15.72 10.76 11.33
C GLY A 51 14.60 11.63 11.90
N THR A 52 14.57 12.91 11.56
CA THR A 52 13.51 13.85 12.01
C THR A 52 12.13 13.42 11.54
N TYR A 53 11.98 13.14 10.24
CA TYR A 53 10.68 12.74 9.69
C TYR A 53 10.30 11.33 10.15
N ALA A 54 11.24 10.39 10.21
CA ALA A 54 11.02 9.05 10.78
C ALA A 54 10.49 9.13 12.23
N SER A 55 11.04 10.01 13.07
CA SER A 55 10.56 10.21 14.44
C SER A 55 9.15 10.82 14.49
N GLN A 56 8.81 11.73 13.58
CA GLN A 56 7.45 12.28 13.46
C GLN A 56 6.45 11.18 13.06
N MET A 57 6.83 10.36 12.09
CA MET A 57 6.05 9.20 11.65
C MET A 57 5.83 8.19 12.79
N ASN A 58 6.86 7.88 13.57
CA ASN A 58 6.74 6.98 14.74
C ASN A 58 5.72 7.50 15.76
N THR A 59 5.74 8.80 16.03
CA THR A 59 4.74 9.44 16.90
C THR A 59 3.33 9.30 16.34
N MET A 60 3.17 9.57 15.04
CA MET A 60 1.87 9.43 14.35
C MET A 60 1.36 7.98 14.39
N PHE A 61 2.21 7.00 14.08
CA PHE A 61 1.86 5.58 14.10
C PHE A 61 1.46 5.11 15.50
N HIS A 62 2.21 5.49 16.52
CA HIS A 62 1.90 5.15 17.90
C HIS A 62 0.55 5.75 18.36
N ASN A 63 0.30 7.02 18.03
CA ASN A 63 -0.97 7.67 18.37
C ASN A 63 -2.14 7.02 17.63
N LYS A 64 -1.99 6.71 16.34
CA LYS A 64 -3.02 5.98 15.58
C LYS A 64 -3.26 4.58 16.13
N ALA A 65 -2.21 3.89 16.59
CA ALA A 65 -2.36 2.59 17.22
C ALA A 65 -3.18 2.66 18.52
N LYS A 66 -2.97 3.71 19.32
CA LYS A 66 -3.78 3.98 20.53
C LYS A 66 -5.22 4.31 20.18
N GLU A 67 -5.46 5.18 19.20
CA GLU A 67 -6.81 5.50 18.73
C GLU A 67 -7.56 4.26 18.25
N HIS A 68 -6.91 3.37 17.49
CA HIS A 68 -7.49 2.10 17.08
C HIS A 68 -7.83 1.21 18.28
N MET A 69 -6.89 1.05 19.22
CA MET A 69 -7.13 0.28 20.45
C MET A 69 -8.34 0.81 21.23
N GLU A 70 -8.37 2.11 21.52
CA GLU A 70 -9.46 2.75 22.28
C GLU A 70 -10.80 2.63 21.54
N GLY A 71 -10.81 2.86 20.23
CA GLY A 71 -12.00 2.72 19.40
C GLY A 71 -12.52 1.29 19.35
N SER A 72 -11.63 0.29 19.23
CA SER A 72 -12.01 -1.13 19.26
C SER A 72 -12.57 -1.55 20.61
N ILE A 73 -12.01 -1.06 21.72
CA ILE A 73 -12.56 -1.33 23.07
C ILE A 73 -13.98 -0.77 23.18
N GLN A 74 -14.19 0.49 22.77
CA GLN A 74 -15.52 1.10 22.78
C GLN A 74 -16.51 0.35 21.90
N HIS A 75 -16.08 -0.06 20.70
CA HIS A 75 -16.91 -0.85 19.79
C HIS A 75 -17.24 -2.22 20.39
N ALA A 76 -16.25 -2.89 21.00
CA ALA A 76 -16.44 -4.19 21.63
C ALA A 76 -17.49 -4.12 22.73
N GLU A 77 -17.41 -3.13 23.64
CA GLU A 77 -18.38 -2.94 24.72
C GLU A 77 -19.82 -2.81 24.20
N VAL A 78 -20.04 -2.05 23.13
CA VAL A 78 -21.36 -1.90 22.49
C VAL A 78 -21.89 -3.23 21.96
N TYR A 79 -21.01 -4.07 21.40
CA TYR A 79 -21.38 -5.34 20.76
C TYR A 79 -21.11 -6.59 21.60
N ARG A 80 -20.81 -6.45 22.89
CA ARG A 80 -20.46 -7.56 23.79
C ARG A 80 -21.46 -8.73 23.76
N TYR A 81 -22.74 -8.42 23.65
CA TYR A 81 -23.80 -9.44 23.56
C TYR A 81 -23.62 -10.40 22.36
N LEU A 82 -22.98 -9.95 21.28
CA LEU A 82 -22.71 -10.78 20.11
C LEU A 82 -21.66 -11.84 20.39
N ALA A 83 -20.68 -11.57 21.26
CA ALA A 83 -19.69 -12.57 21.65
C ALA A 83 -20.36 -13.79 22.31
N GLN A 84 -21.33 -13.53 23.18
CA GLN A 84 -22.15 -14.57 23.82
C GLN A 84 -23.03 -15.29 22.80
N LYS A 85 -23.71 -14.55 21.93
CA LYS A 85 -24.62 -15.12 20.92
C LYS A 85 -23.91 -16.07 19.95
N ARG A 86 -22.64 -15.77 19.62
CA ARG A 86 -21.84 -16.56 18.67
C ARG A 86 -20.93 -17.60 19.33
N ASP A 87 -20.85 -17.61 20.65
CA ASP A 87 -19.90 -18.43 21.42
C ASP A 87 -18.43 -18.26 20.96
N ALA A 88 -18.04 -17.01 20.67
CA ALA A 88 -16.69 -16.65 20.26
C ALA A 88 -16.39 -15.17 20.56
N PRO A 89 -15.14 -14.81 20.89
CA PRO A 89 -14.77 -13.43 21.18
C PRO A 89 -14.91 -12.54 19.94
N LEU A 90 -15.20 -11.25 20.17
CA LEU A 90 -15.06 -10.25 19.12
C LEU A 90 -13.58 -10.08 18.77
N GLN A 91 -13.24 -9.91 17.49
CA GLN A 91 -11.85 -9.77 17.07
C GLN A 91 -11.63 -8.49 16.32
N TYR A 92 -10.53 -7.81 16.63
CA TYR A 92 -10.08 -6.60 15.95
C TYR A 92 -8.59 -6.72 15.71
N GLN A 93 -8.18 -6.79 14.45
CA GLN A 93 -6.78 -6.93 14.08
C GLN A 93 -6.39 -5.85 13.08
N TYR A 94 -5.46 -5.00 13.49
CA TYR A 94 -4.84 -4.01 12.63
C TYR A 94 -3.43 -4.48 12.33
N THR A 95 -3.14 -4.70 11.05
CA THR A 95 -1.85 -5.17 10.55
C THR A 95 -1.40 -4.26 9.42
N TYR A 96 -0.13 -4.37 9.05
CA TYR A 96 0.43 -3.60 7.94
C TYR A 96 1.52 -4.38 7.20
N ASP A 97 1.67 -4.06 5.92
CA ASP A 97 2.73 -4.53 5.05
C ASP A 97 3.51 -3.33 4.51
N ILE A 98 4.84 -3.43 4.56
CA ILE A 98 5.72 -2.47 3.89
C ILE A 98 5.86 -2.93 2.45
N THR A 99 5.08 -2.35 1.55
CA THR A 99 5.02 -2.74 0.14
C THR A 99 6.14 -2.12 -0.70
N TYR A 100 6.70 -0.99 -0.24
CA TYR A 100 7.87 -0.34 -0.86
C TYR A 100 8.74 0.33 0.19
N ASN A 101 10.06 0.18 0.09
CA ASN A 101 11.03 0.83 0.99
C ASN A 101 12.38 0.99 0.27
N GLU A 102 12.42 1.92 -0.67
CA GLU A 102 13.61 2.27 -1.45
C GLU A 102 13.71 3.79 -1.48
N LYS A 103 14.91 4.34 -1.33
CA LYS A 103 15.08 5.79 -1.21
C LYS A 103 14.46 6.55 -2.40
N PRO A 104 13.74 7.66 -2.13
CA PRO A 104 13.38 8.24 -0.84
C PRO A 104 11.96 7.83 -0.35
N LEU A 105 11.36 6.77 -0.90
CA LEU A 105 9.95 6.44 -0.72
C LEU A 105 9.71 5.26 0.22
N VAL A 106 8.64 5.35 0.99
CA VAL A 106 8.09 4.23 1.77
C VAL A 106 6.59 4.13 1.50
N SER A 107 6.11 2.95 1.12
CA SER A 107 4.69 2.67 0.93
C SER A 107 4.23 1.58 1.89
N ILE A 108 3.08 1.80 2.52
CA ILE A 108 2.53 0.94 3.56
C ILE A 108 1.07 0.64 3.22
N LEU A 109 0.75 -0.64 3.13
CA LEU A 109 -0.62 -1.15 3.06
C LEU A 109 -1.05 -1.55 4.47
N TYR A 110 -2.19 -1.06 4.92
CA TYR A 110 -2.79 -1.40 6.21
C TYR A 110 -4.01 -2.27 5.99
N THR A 111 -4.20 -3.23 6.88
CA THR A 111 -5.34 -4.14 6.88
C THR A 111 -6.00 -4.11 8.26
N HIS A 112 -7.28 -3.78 8.28
CA HIS A 112 -8.13 -3.90 9.46
C HIS A 112 -9.10 -5.07 9.25
N TYR A 113 -8.83 -6.17 9.95
CA TYR A 113 -9.74 -7.31 10.06
C TYR A 113 -10.61 -7.15 11.31
N GLU A 114 -11.89 -7.46 11.18
CA GLU A 114 -12.83 -7.32 12.27
C GLU A 114 -13.92 -8.39 12.21
N LEU A 115 -14.16 -9.05 13.35
CA LEU A 115 -15.27 -9.96 13.62
C LEU A 115 -16.02 -9.42 14.84
N SER A 116 -16.92 -8.46 14.65
CA SER A 116 -17.50 -7.70 15.77
C SER A 116 -19.03 -7.59 15.70
N SER A 117 -19.56 -6.77 14.79
CA SER A 117 -20.94 -6.30 14.73
C SER A 117 -21.83 -7.10 13.77
N GLY A 118 -21.21 -7.74 12.77
CA GLY A 118 -21.89 -8.50 11.73
C GLY A 118 -21.93 -10.01 11.97
N PRO A 119 -22.71 -10.75 11.16
CA PRO A 119 -22.71 -12.22 11.16
C PRO A 119 -21.45 -12.83 10.51
N LYS A 120 -20.65 -12.01 9.82
CA LYS A 120 -19.41 -12.40 9.15
C LYS A 120 -18.30 -11.43 9.56
N ASP A 121 -17.08 -11.91 9.41
CA ASP A 121 -15.88 -11.10 9.44
C ASP A 121 -15.81 -10.17 8.22
N PHE A 122 -15.05 -9.10 8.35
CA PHE A 122 -14.73 -8.20 7.25
C PHE A 122 -13.29 -7.71 7.35
N SER A 123 -12.72 -7.37 6.20
CA SER A 123 -11.40 -6.77 6.10
C SER A 123 -11.46 -5.49 5.27
N TYR A 124 -10.86 -4.43 5.79
CA TYR A 124 -10.70 -3.16 5.09
C TYR A 124 -9.22 -2.87 4.86
N HIS A 125 -8.92 -2.35 3.68
CA HIS A 125 -7.57 -1.94 3.31
C HIS A 125 -7.50 -0.44 3.10
N TYR A 126 -6.41 0.16 3.54
CA TYR A 126 -6.02 1.51 3.14
C TYR A 126 -4.50 1.57 3.04
N ALA A 127 -3.99 2.52 2.27
CA ALA A 127 -2.55 2.62 2.05
C ALA A 127 -2.09 4.06 2.17
N LYS A 128 -0.83 4.23 2.54
CA LYS A 128 -0.14 5.52 2.60
C LYS A 128 1.25 5.39 2.02
N THR A 129 1.63 6.37 1.22
CA THR A 129 2.97 6.46 0.64
C THR A 129 3.62 7.76 1.10
N PHE A 130 4.87 7.69 1.54
CA PHE A 130 5.60 8.82 2.11
C PHE A 130 6.87 9.08 1.32
N HIS A 131 7.18 10.36 1.12
CA HIS A 131 8.47 10.81 0.63
C HIS A 131 9.32 11.23 1.82
N MET A 132 10.28 10.41 2.20
CA MET A 132 11.02 10.56 3.46
C MET A 132 11.90 11.82 3.48
N GLN A 133 12.47 12.18 2.33
CA GLN A 133 13.28 13.39 2.19
C GLN A 133 12.46 14.69 2.21
N GLU A 134 11.28 14.71 1.58
CA GLU A 134 10.40 15.89 1.55
C GLU A 134 9.54 16.02 2.81
N GLY A 135 9.45 14.96 3.63
CA GLY A 135 8.68 14.97 4.85
C GLY A 135 7.16 15.00 4.64
N LYS A 136 6.65 14.34 3.59
CA LYS A 136 5.22 14.40 3.24
C LYS A 136 4.62 13.06 2.79
N GLU A 137 3.32 12.92 3.01
CA GLU A 137 2.49 11.88 2.38
C GLU A 137 2.21 12.26 0.92
N LEU A 138 2.43 11.32 -0.01
CA LEU A 138 2.21 11.48 -1.43
C LEU A 138 0.80 11.05 -1.83
N LYS A 139 0.18 11.84 -2.71
CA LYS A 139 -1.01 11.45 -3.47
C LYS A 139 -0.58 10.83 -4.79
N LEU A 140 -1.48 10.08 -5.44
CA LEU A 140 -1.19 9.48 -6.74
C LEU A 140 -0.71 10.53 -7.76
N ASP A 141 -1.38 11.68 -7.82
CA ASP A 141 -1.07 12.77 -8.75
C ASP A 141 0.33 13.36 -8.55
N ASP A 142 0.97 13.16 -7.39
CA ASP A 142 2.31 13.68 -7.13
C ASP A 142 3.37 13.00 -8.00
N PHE A 143 3.14 11.76 -8.47
CA PHE A 143 4.08 11.01 -9.31
C PHE A 143 4.09 11.45 -10.78
N PHE A 144 3.02 12.09 -11.24
CA PHE A 144 2.76 12.31 -12.66
C PHE A 144 2.91 13.78 -13.07
N VAL A 145 3.32 14.00 -14.32
CA VAL A 145 3.35 15.35 -14.89
C VAL A 145 1.92 15.92 -14.91
N PRO A 146 1.65 17.11 -14.32
CA PRO A 146 0.29 17.61 -14.15
C PRO A 146 -0.52 17.78 -15.45
N SER A 147 0.15 18.08 -16.56
CA SER A 147 -0.47 18.24 -17.89
C SER A 147 -0.59 16.93 -18.68
N SER A 148 -0.16 15.79 -18.11
CA SER A 148 -0.21 14.50 -18.78
C SER A 148 -1.61 13.88 -18.74
N THR A 149 -1.85 12.91 -19.64
CA THR A 149 -3.11 12.17 -19.72
C THR A 149 -3.13 10.92 -18.83
N PHE A 150 -2.35 10.91 -17.73
CA PHE A 150 -2.15 9.72 -16.89
C PHE A 150 -3.46 9.16 -16.31
N ARG A 151 -4.39 10.02 -15.87
CA ARG A 151 -5.70 9.58 -15.35
C ARG A 151 -6.53 8.86 -16.42
N THR A 152 -6.49 9.35 -17.66
CA THR A 152 -7.15 8.70 -18.80
C THR A 152 -6.52 7.35 -19.10
N PHE A 153 -5.19 7.27 -19.06
CA PHE A 153 -4.47 5.99 -19.21
C PHE A 153 -4.86 5.01 -18.11
N LEU A 154 -4.75 5.40 -16.84
CA LEU A 154 -5.08 4.53 -15.69
C LEU A 154 -6.53 4.07 -15.71
N THR A 155 -7.47 4.95 -16.05
CA THR A 155 -8.89 4.58 -16.19
C THR A 155 -9.08 3.49 -17.24
N LYS A 156 -8.48 3.65 -18.43
CA LYS A 156 -8.58 2.64 -19.49
C LYS A 156 -7.90 1.33 -19.08
N TYR A 157 -6.74 1.43 -18.43
CA TYR A 157 -6.00 0.26 -17.95
C TYR A 157 -6.80 -0.53 -16.93
N VAL A 158 -7.30 0.12 -15.88
CA VAL A 158 -8.14 -0.52 -14.85
C VAL A 158 -9.38 -1.15 -15.46
N LYS A 159 -10.12 -0.45 -16.31
CA LYS A 159 -11.31 -1.00 -16.98
C LYS A 159 -10.94 -2.23 -17.82
N SER A 160 -9.81 -2.19 -18.54
CA SER A 160 -9.35 -3.32 -19.32
C SER A 160 -8.93 -4.52 -18.47
N GLU A 161 -8.31 -4.31 -17.31
CA GLU A 161 -7.91 -5.42 -16.42
C GLU A 161 -9.12 -6.05 -15.74
N LEU A 162 -10.10 -5.25 -15.29
CA LEU A 162 -11.33 -5.75 -14.69
C LEU A 162 -12.15 -6.58 -15.68
N ASN A 163 -12.29 -6.14 -16.93
CA ASN A 163 -13.00 -6.87 -17.98
C ASN A 163 -12.35 -8.22 -18.34
N LYS A 164 -11.10 -8.48 -17.93
CA LYS A 164 -10.46 -9.80 -18.09
C LYS A 164 -10.77 -10.75 -16.94
N GLN A 165 -11.20 -10.20 -15.79
CA GLN A 165 -11.38 -10.93 -14.55
C GLN A 165 -12.85 -11.28 -14.29
N THR A 166 -13.78 -10.41 -14.70
CA THR A 166 -15.22 -10.58 -14.50
C THR A 166 -16.02 -10.02 -15.67
N ASP A 167 -17.21 -10.60 -15.88
CA ASP A 167 -18.21 -10.12 -16.83
C ASP A 167 -18.98 -8.89 -16.30
N THR A 168 -18.89 -8.61 -14.99
CA THR A 168 -19.65 -7.52 -14.34
C THR A 168 -18.71 -6.48 -13.74
N VAL A 169 -18.56 -5.34 -14.43
CA VAL A 169 -17.71 -4.23 -14.01
C VAL A 169 -18.56 -2.98 -13.76
N TYR A 170 -18.41 -2.39 -12.57
CA TYR A 170 -19.05 -1.13 -12.16
C TYR A 170 -18.13 0.08 -12.34
N PHE A 171 -16.86 -0.17 -12.60
CA PHE A 171 -15.84 0.87 -12.78
C PHE A 171 -16.01 1.64 -14.10
N GLU A 172 -16.28 2.93 -13.99
CA GLU A 172 -16.34 3.83 -15.15
C GLU A 172 -15.15 4.78 -15.26
N GLN A 173 -14.71 5.33 -14.13
CA GLN A 173 -13.62 6.29 -14.09
C GLN A 173 -12.85 6.22 -12.78
N LEU A 174 -11.56 6.57 -12.84
CA LEU A 174 -10.73 6.69 -11.66
C LEU A 174 -11.28 7.79 -10.73
N GLU A 175 -11.46 7.46 -9.46
CA GLU A 175 -11.93 8.42 -8.46
C GLU A 175 -10.96 9.60 -8.29
N SER A 176 -11.42 10.69 -7.66
CA SER A 176 -10.59 11.89 -7.46
C SER A 176 -9.37 11.60 -6.59
N ARG A 177 -9.50 10.67 -5.63
CA ARG A 177 -8.45 10.24 -4.71
C ARG A 177 -8.35 8.70 -4.72
N PRO A 178 -7.76 8.13 -5.78
CA PRO A 178 -7.68 6.69 -5.90
C PRO A 178 -6.79 6.10 -4.81
N LYS A 179 -7.20 4.95 -4.31
CA LYS A 179 -6.44 4.18 -3.32
C LYS A 179 -5.31 3.45 -4.05
N PHE A 180 -4.10 3.63 -3.56
CA PHE A 180 -2.91 3.06 -4.18
C PHE A 180 -1.83 2.74 -3.17
N TYR A 181 -0.96 1.81 -3.53
CA TYR A 181 0.35 1.65 -2.91
C TYR A 181 1.41 1.41 -3.99
N LEU A 182 2.67 1.56 -3.61
CA LEU A 182 3.81 1.21 -4.44
C LEU A 182 4.25 -0.21 -4.10
N ASP A 183 4.50 -1.01 -5.12
CA ASP A 183 5.23 -2.27 -5.04
C ASP A 183 6.56 -2.12 -5.81
N LYS A 184 7.42 -3.13 -5.78
CA LYS A 184 8.77 -3.06 -6.38
C LYS A 184 8.74 -2.71 -7.88
N ASN A 185 7.82 -3.29 -8.63
CA ASN A 185 7.76 -3.14 -10.09
C ASN A 185 6.49 -2.44 -10.59
N ASP A 186 5.52 -2.26 -9.70
CA ASP A 186 4.16 -1.87 -10.06
C ASP A 186 3.65 -0.76 -9.16
N LEU A 187 2.94 0.18 -9.76
CA LEU A 187 1.92 0.93 -9.05
C LEU A 187 0.71 0.02 -8.87
N VAL A 188 0.20 -0.14 -7.65
CA VAL A 188 -1.00 -0.95 -7.40
C VAL A 188 -2.16 -0.04 -7.04
N LEU A 189 -3.21 -0.06 -7.88
CA LEU A 189 -4.50 0.55 -7.57
C LEU A 189 -5.41 -0.51 -6.98
N PHE A 190 -6.14 -0.18 -5.93
CA PHE A 190 -7.07 -1.12 -5.31
C PHE A 190 -8.40 -0.44 -4.97
N ALA A 191 -9.43 -1.27 -4.84
CA ALA A 191 -10.78 -0.84 -4.51
C ALA A 191 -11.25 -1.51 -3.22
N LEU A 192 -12.32 -1.01 -2.61
CA LEU A 192 -13.03 -1.73 -1.56
C LEU A 192 -14.09 -2.66 -2.18
N PRO A 193 -14.57 -3.69 -1.46
CA PRO A 193 -15.66 -4.54 -1.94
C PRO A 193 -16.87 -3.70 -2.39
N GLY A 194 -17.37 -3.95 -3.60
CA GLY A 194 -18.48 -3.21 -4.20
C GLY A 194 -18.10 -1.93 -4.97
N ASP A 195 -16.86 -1.44 -4.86
CA ASP A 195 -16.45 -0.20 -5.55
C ASP A 195 -16.43 -0.41 -7.08
N TYR A 196 -15.74 -1.45 -7.56
CA TYR A 196 -15.45 -1.67 -8.99
C TYR A 196 -16.12 -2.91 -9.58
N VAL A 197 -16.50 -3.86 -8.73
CA VAL A 197 -17.06 -5.17 -9.05
C VAL A 197 -18.12 -5.53 -7.98
N PRO A 198 -19.00 -6.51 -8.22
CA PRO A 198 -19.96 -6.98 -7.22
C PRO A 198 -19.31 -7.30 -5.86
N PRO A 199 -19.95 -6.99 -4.71
CA PRO A 199 -19.38 -7.25 -3.38
C PRO A 199 -19.07 -8.73 -3.08
N GLU A 200 -19.70 -9.65 -3.81
CA GLU A 200 -19.46 -11.09 -3.73
C GLU A 200 -18.12 -11.50 -4.37
N GLU A 201 -17.54 -10.64 -5.21
CA GLU A 201 -16.22 -10.82 -5.80
C GLU A 201 -15.12 -10.23 -4.91
N HIS A 202 -13.90 -10.75 -5.03
CA HIS A 202 -12.76 -10.20 -4.30
C HIS A 202 -12.43 -8.79 -4.79
N ALA A 203 -12.20 -7.87 -3.84
CA ALA A 203 -11.83 -6.50 -4.16
C ALA A 203 -10.53 -6.47 -4.99
N PRO A 204 -10.52 -5.81 -6.16
CA PRO A 204 -9.42 -5.94 -7.11
C PRO A 204 -8.18 -5.16 -6.66
N HIS A 205 -7.02 -5.80 -6.84
CA HIS A 205 -5.70 -5.16 -6.80
C HIS A 205 -5.12 -5.15 -8.22
N ILE A 206 -5.21 -4.01 -8.89
CA ILE A 206 -4.79 -3.81 -10.27
C ILE A 206 -3.33 -3.33 -10.28
N ARG A 207 -2.43 -4.18 -10.76
CA ARG A 207 -1.00 -3.88 -10.89
C ARG A 207 -0.72 -3.23 -12.24
N ILE A 208 -0.11 -2.05 -12.22
CA ILE A 208 0.33 -1.32 -13.40
C ILE A 208 1.86 -1.24 -13.39
N PRO A 209 2.54 -1.94 -14.30
CA PRO A 209 3.99 -1.91 -14.39
C PRO A 209 4.52 -0.49 -14.60
N TYR A 210 5.56 -0.10 -13.88
CA TYR A 210 6.12 1.26 -13.98
C TYR A 210 6.57 1.63 -15.40
N GLU A 211 7.01 0.65 -16.21
CA GLU A 211 7.35 0.88 -17.62
C GLU A 211 6.18 1.46 -18.42
N GLN A 212 4.95 1.02 -18.15
CA GLN A 212 3.76 1.55 -18.83
C GLN A 212 3.43 2.98 -18.37
N LEU A 213 3.93 3.38 -17.21
CA LEU A 213 3.75 4.72 -16.65
C LEU A 213 4.84 5.70 -17.11
N ARG A 214 5.93 5.21 -17.71
CA ARG A 214 7.10 6.01 -18.14
C ARG A 214 6.76 7.28 -18.93
N PRO A 215 5.78 7.31 -19.86
CA PRO A 215 5.43 8.54 -20.58
C PRO A 215 4.80 9.63 -19.70
N TYR A 216 4.27 9.27 -18.54
CA TYR A 216 3.43 10.13 -17.70
C TYR A 216 4.13 10.57 -16.41
N LEU A 217 5.13 9.81 -15.94
CA LEU A 217 5.86 10.09 -14.70
C LEU A 217 6.67 11.39 -14.80
N LYS A 218 6.81 12.11 -13.67
CA LYS A 218 7.85 13.15 -13.54
C LYS A 218 9.23 12.49 -13.55
N GLU A 219 10.24 13.18 -14.09
CA GLU A 219 11.60 12.64 -14.26
C GLU A 219 12.18 12.04 -12.97
N GLN A 220 12.01 12.71 -11.83
CA GLN A 220 12.50 12.22 -10.54
C GLN A 220 11.95 10.84 -10.15
N TYR A 221 10.72 10.51 -10.56
CA TYR A 221 10.11 9.22 -10.28
C TYR A 221 10.45 8.17 -11.33
N LYS A 222 10.77 8.57 -12.57
CA LYS A 222 11.35 7.64 -13.56
C LYS A 222 12.68 7.09 -13.07
N SER A 223 13.53 7.95 -12.52
CA SER A 223 14.82 7.52 -11.97
C SER A 223 14.67 6.62 -10.73
N ILE A 224 13.57 6.70 -10.00
CA ILE A 224 13.33 5.80 -8.86
C ILE A 224 12.77 4.47 -9.36
N PHE A 225 11.69 4.51 -10.13
CA PHE A 225 10.93 3.30 -10.49
C PHE A 225 11.52 2.47 -11.62
N LEU A 226 12.36 3.08 -12.48
CA LEU A 226 12.90 2.41 -13.67
C LEU A 226 14.42 2.19 -13.59
N SER A 227 15.09 2.69 -12.55
CA SER A 227 16.55 2.49 -12.39
C SER A 227 16.91 1.06 -11.97
N SER A 228 15.98 0.34 -11.35
CA SER A 228 16.16 -1.07 -10.95
C SER A 228 15.97 -2.07 -12.09
N MET A 229 15.57 -1.61 -13.29
CA MET A 229 15.31 -2.43 -14.47
C MET A 229 16.48 -2.49 -15.48
N TYR A 230 17.61 -1.84 -15.17
CA TYR A 230 18.85 -1.85 -15.96
C TYR A 230 20.08 -2.04 -15.06
#